data_AF-A0A378BNK0-F1
#
_entry.id   AF-A0A378BNK0-F1
#
_cell.length_a   1.000
_cell.length_b   1.000
_cell.length_c   1.000
_cell.angle_alpha   90.00
_cell.angle_beta   90.00
_cell.angle_gamma   90.00
#
_symmetry.space_group_name_H-M   'P 1'
#
loop_
_entity.id
_entity.type
_entity.pdbx_description
1 polymer ?
#
loop_
_entity_poly.entity_id
_entity_poly.type
_entity_poly.pdbx_seq_one_letter_code
_entity_poly.pdbx_strand_id
1 'polypeptide(L)'
;MPAPAKWHPEIDTGLHTLMTVTMAAMLSPDVDVRFATLCHDLGKGLTPKALWPRHHGHGPAGVKLVEQLCARLRVPNDIRDSRETGGGVP
;
A
#
# COMPACT_ATOMS: atom_id res chain seq x y z
N MET A 1 -1.09 -5.61 12.07
CA MET A 1 -2.48 -5.46 12.60
C MET A 1 -3.38 -6.41 11.84
N PRO A 2 -4.44 -6.95 12.49
CA PRO A 2 -5.24 -8.01 11.90
C PRO A 2 -6.14 -7.50 10.77
N ALA A 3 -6.04 -8.14 9.60
CA ALA A 3 -6.92 -7.99 8.46
C ALA A 3 -7.97 -9.13 8.43
N PRO A 4 -9.08 -9.01 7.66
CA PRO A 4 -10.15 -10.00 7.69
C PRO A 4 -9.70 -11.35 7.09
N ALA A 5 -9.72 -12.41 7.90
CA ALA A 5 -9.25 -13.75 7.53
C ALA A 5 -9.89 -14.33 6.25
N LYS A 6 -11.11 -13.90 5.90
CA LYS A 6 -11.80 -14.30 4.67
C LYS A 6 -11.02 -13.96 3.40
N TRP A 7 -10.33 -12.83 3.41
CA TRP A 7 -9.61 -12.29 2.25
C TRP A 7 -8.09 -12.24 2.47
N HIS A 8 -7.68 -12.20 3.74
CA HIS A 8 -6.29 -12.16 4.20
C HIS A 8 -6.05 -13.35 5.13
N PRO A 9 -5.86 -14.58 4.60
CA PRO A 9 -5.62 -15.78 5.42
C PRO A 9 -4.38 -15.64 6.32
N GLU A 10 -3.42 -14.80 5.93
CA GLU A 10 -2.25 -14.43 6.71
C GLU A 10 -2.59 -13.64 7.98
N ILE A 11 -3.76 -13.02 8.03
CA ILE A 11 -4.30 -12.16 9.09
C ILE A 11 -3.44 -10.91 9.35
N ASP A 12 -2.14 -10.89 9.13
CA ASP A 12 -1.31 -9.73 9.43
C ASP A 12 -1.11 -8.80 8.22
N THR A 13 -1.47 -7.52 8.39
CA THR A 13 -1.32 -6.50 7.35
C THR A 13 0.14 -6.25 6.97
N GLY A 14 1.09 -6.36 7.89
CA GLY A 14 2.52 -6.18 7.59
C GLY A 14 3.03 -7.31 6.72
N LEU A 15 2.68 -8.56 7.06
CA LEU A 15 2.98 -9.73 6.24
C LEU A 15 2.34 -9.61 4.84
N HIS A 16 1.05 -9.22 4.78
CA HIS A 16 0.35 -8.94 3.51
C HIS A 16 1.10 -7.91 2.65
N THR A 17 1.53 -6.81 3.26
CA THR A 17 2.27 -5.74 2.58
C THR A 17 3.58 -6.26 1.99
N LEU A 18 4.33 -7.08 2.73
CA LEU A 18 5.57 -7.66 2.22
C LEU A 18 5.31 -8.66 1.09
N MET A 19 4.30 -9.53 1.24
CA MET A 19 3.91 -10.49 0.19
C MET A 19 3.51 -9.77 -1.11
N THR A 20 2.71 -8.71 -1.01
CA THR A 20 2.27 -7.93 -2.17
C THR A 20 3.42 -7.18 -2.84
N VAL A 21 4.34 -6.58 -2.07
CA VAL A 21 5.56 -5.96 -2.64
C VAL A 21 6.46 -6.98 -3.32
N THR A 22 6.61 -8.18 -2.75
CA THR A 22 7.35 -9.27 -3.40
C THR A 22 6.73 -9.63 -4.74
N MET A 23 5.40 -9.79 -4.80
CA MET A 23 4.70 -10.06 -6.06
C MET A 23 4.84 -8.91 -7.06
N ALA A 24 4.69 -7.67 -6.64
CA ALA A 24 4.88 -6.49 -7.51
C ALA A 24 6.29 -6.46 -8.11
N ALA A 25 7.31 -6.78 -7.31
CA ALA A 25 8.69 -6.84 -7.79
C ALA A 25 8.95 -7.97 -8.80
N MET A 26 8.20 -9.07 -8.73
CA MET A 26 8.26 -10.16 -9.72
C MET A 26 7.53 -9.81 -11.02
N LEU A 27 6.46 -9.01 -10.94
CA LEU A 27 5.58 -8.70 -12.07
C LEU A 27 5.98 -7.43 -12.82
N SER A 28 6.68 -6.50 -12.18
CA SER A 28 7.10 -5.23 -12.80
C SER A 28 8.53 -4.83 -12.39
N PRO A 29 9.33 -4.30 -13.34
CA PRO A 29 10.61 -3.66 -13.03
C PRO A 29 10.45 -2.28 -12.39
N ASP A 30 9.26 -1.67 -12.49
CA ASP A 30 9.03 -0.27 -12.16
C ASP A 30 9.00 -0.05 -10.65
N VAL A 31 9.81 0.90 -10.18
CA VAL A 31 10.00 1.16 -8.75
C VAL A 31 8.80 1.86 -8.13
N ASP A 32 8.05 2.62 -8.92
CA ASP A 32 6.83 3.29 -8.52
C ASP A 32 5.70 2.31 -8.23
N VAL A 33 5.53 1.26 -9.04
CA VAL A 33 4.58 0.16 -8.79
C VAL A 33 4.89 -0.52 -7.44
N ARG A 34 6.17 -0.77 -7.17
CA ARG A 34 6.62 -1.37 -5.89
C ARG A 34 6.37 -0.42 -4.72
N PHE A 35 6.65 0.87 -4.89
CA PHE A 35 6.43 1.88 -3.85
C PHE A 35 4.94 2.11 -3.56
N ALA A 36 4.10 2.18 -4.59
CA ALA A 36 2.65 2.26 -4.46
C ALA A 36 2.11 1.03 -3.71
N THR A 37 2.59 -0.16 -4.06
CA THR A 37 2.23 -1.41 -3.38
C THR A 37 2.70 -1.42 -1.92
N LEU A 38 3.87 -0.89 -1.61
CA LEU A 38 4.32 -0.75 -0.21
C LEU A 38 3.39 0.15 0.61
N CYS A 39 2.79 1.16 -0.03
CA CYS A 39 1.98 2.18 0.62
C CYS A 39 0.46 1.88 0.59
N HIS A 40 0.00 0.89 -0.17
CA HIS A 40 -1.42 0.70 -0.49
C HIS A 40 -2.34 0.59 0.75
N ASP A 41 -1.81 0.00 1.82
CA ASP A 41 -2.52 -0.27 3.06
C ASP A 41 -2.07 0.61 4.24
N LEU A 42 -1.22 1.62 3.99
CA LEU A 42 -0.61 2.44 5.04
C LEU A 42 -1.66 3.10 5.96
N GLY A 43 -2.79 3.50 5.38
CA GLY A 43 -3.92 4.09 6.11
C GLY A 43 -4.58 3.16 7.13
N LYS A 44 -4.39 1.84 7.05
CA LYS A 44 -4.93 0.91 8.05
C LYS A 44 -4.35 1.21 9.43
N GLY A 45 -3.12 1.75 9.50
CA GLY A 45 -2.45 2.13 10.74
C GLY A 45 -3.16 3.24 11.53
N LEU A 46 -4.03 4.01 10.88
CA LEU A 46 -4.87 5.02 11.52
C LEU A 46 -6.22 4.49 12.01
N THR A 47 -6.57 3.25 11.66
CA THR A 47 -7.86 2.67 12.07
C THR A 47 -7.87 2.43 13.58
N PRO A 48 -8.83 2.98 14.33
CA PRO A 48 -9.03 2.64 15.74
C PRO A 48 -9.17 1.13 15.94
N LYS A 49 -8.55 0.57 17.00
CA LYS A 49 -8.58 -0.89 17.27
C LYS A 49 -9.99 -1.48 17.34
N ALA A 50 -10.97 -0.70 17.82
CA ALA A 50 -12.37 -1.11 17.91
C ALA A 50 -13.02 -1.38 16.53
N LEU A 51 -12.41 -0.91 15.44
CA LEU A 51 -12.88 -1.10 14.06
C LEU A 51 -12.07 -2.16 13.29
N TRP A 52 -11.12 -2.81 13.95
CA TRP A 52 -10.40 -3.95 13.38
C TRP A 52 -11.33 -5.18 13.33
N PRO A 53 -11.17 -6.08 12.36
CA PRO A 53 -10.18 -6.06 11.27
C PRO A 53 -10.71 -5.38 9.99
N ARG A 54 -11.84 -4.68 10.02
CA ARG A 54 -12.50 -4.19 8.80
C ARG A 54 -11.77 -3.01 8.16
N HIS A 55 -11.10 -2.19 8.96
CA HIS A 55 -10.34 -1.02 8.49
C HIS A 55 -11.15 -0.10 7.55
N HIS A 56 -12.40 0.20 7.91
CA HIS A 56 -13.25 1.02 7.06
C HIS A 56 -12.63 2.42 6.88
N GLY A 57 -12.61 2.91 5.64
CA GLY A 57 -12.06 4.23 5.30
C GLY A 57 -10.53 4.34 5.29
N HIS A 58 -9.79 3.23 5.41
CA HIS A 58 -8.32 3.27 5.43
C HIS A 58 -7.71 3.82 4.14
N GLY A 59 -8.30 3.57 2.97
CA GLY A 59 -7.78 4.05 1.68
C GLY A 59 -7.66 5.59 1.65
N PRO A 60 -8.78 6.34 1.78
CA PRO A 60 -8.73 7.81 1.85
C PRO A 60 -7.89 8.34 3.01
N ALA A 61 -7.91 7.69 4.17
CA ALA A 61 -7.09 8.08 5.32
C ALA A 61 -5.58 7.93 5.06
N GLY A 62 -5.19 7.00 4.18
CA GLY A 62 -3.81 6.73 3.81
C GLY A 62 -3.17 7.83 2.95
N VAL A 63 -3.96 8.58 2.17
CA VAL A 63 -3.44 9.59 1.23
C VAL A 63 -2.52 10.60 1.92
N LYS A 64 -3.00 11.19 3.02
CA LYS A 64 -2.21 12.17 3.79
C LYS A 64 -0.95 11.56 4.41
N LEU A 65 -0.99 10.27 4.80
CA LEU A 65 0.20 9.59 5.31
C LEU A 65 1.23 9.36 4.22
N VAL A 66 0.81 8.96 3.03
CA VAL A 66 1.69 8.77 1.88
C VAL A 66 2.31 10.10 1.47
N GLU A 67 1.53 11.19 1.40
CA GLU A 67 2.04 12.54 1.15
C GLU A 67 3.13 12.95 2.17
N GLN A 68 2.86 12.76 3.46
CA GLN A 68 3.83 13.05 4.53
C GLN A 68 5.07 12.16 4.46
N LEU A 69 4.90 10.88 4.13
CA LEU A 69 6.00 9.94 3.95
C LEU A 69 6.89 10.36 2.78
N CYS A 70 6.29 10.69 1.64
CA CYS A 70 6.98 11.17 0.45
C CYS A 70 7.75 12.46 0.73
N ALA A 71 7.14 13.41 1.45
CA ALA A 71 7.81 14.65 1.86
C ALA A 71 9.00 14.37 2.79
N ARG A 72 8.82 13.49 3.79
CA ARG A 72 9.86 13.15 4.77
C ARG A 72 11.04 12.41 4.13
N LEU A 73 10.78 11.50 3.21
CA LEU A 73 11.80 10.69 2.53
C LEU A 73 12.32 11.34 1.25
N ARG A 74 11.77 12.49 0.84
CA ARG A 74 12.09 13.19 -0.41
C ARG A 74 11.95 12.26 -1.63
N VAL A 75 10.83 11.54 -1.67
CA VAL A 75 10.51 10.64 -2.79
C VAL A 75 10.43 11.46 -4.08
N PRO A 76 11.11 11.03 -5.16
CA PRO A 76 11.02 11.65 -6.48
C PRO A 76 9.58 11.87 -6.95
N ASN A 77 9.32 12.97 -7.66
CA ASN A 77 7.95 13.35 -8.08
C ASN A 77 7.35 12.34 -9.04
N ASP A 78 8.17 11.75 -9.92
CA ASP A 78 7.78 10.69 -10.84
C ASP A 78 7.24 9.46 -10.09
N ILE A 79 7.87 9.06 -8.99
CA ILE A 79 7.39 7.95 -8.13
C ILE A 79 6.16 8.33 -7.31
N ARG A 80 6.11 9.57 -6.79
CA ARG A 80 4.99 10.05 -5.95
C ARG A 80 3.70 10.19 -6.75
N ASP A 81 3.81 10.75 -7.95
CA ASP A 81 2.67 11.15 -8.77
C ASP A 81 2.27 10.07 -9.80
N SER A 82 2.91 8.89 -9.74
CA SER A 82 2.60 7.75 -10.59
C SER A 82 1.10 7.44 -10.54
N ARG A 83 0.44 7.82 -11.64
CA ARG A 83 -0.85 7.28 -12.04
C ARG A 83 -0.52 6.01 -12.80
N GLU A 84 -1.23 4.92 -12.56
CA GLU A 84 -1.07 3.71 -13.36
C GLU A 84 -1.21 4.07 -14.85
N THR A 85 -0.08 4.29 -15.53
CA THR A 85 -0.04 4.28 -16.98
C THR A 85 -0.13 2.82 -17.31
N GLY A 86 -1.30 2.38 -17.76
CA GLY A 86 -1.50 1.06 -18.35
C GLY A 86 -0.54 0.89 -19.53
N GLY A 87 0.67 0.46 -19.24
CA GLY A 87 1.63 -0.06 -20.19
C GLY A 87 1.16 -1.46 -20.54
N GLY A 88 0.68 -1.62 -21.77
CA GLY A 88 0.31 -2.91 -22.33
C GLY A 88 1.42 -3.92 -22.08
N VAL A 89 1.02 -5.08 -21.56
CA VAL A 89 1.79 -6.31 -21.66
C VAL A 89 1.98 -6.61 -23.16
N PRO A 90 3.20 -6.96 -23.64
CA PRO A 90 3.35 -7.49 -25.00
C PRO A 90 2.58 -8.81 -25.18
#